data_AF-A0AAV3ZWM4-F1
#
_entry.id   AF-A0AAV3ZWM4-F1
#
_cell.length_a   1.000
_cell.length_b   1.000
_cell.length_c   1.000
_cell.angle_alpha   90.00
_cell.angle_beta   90.00
_cell.angle_gamma   90.00
#
_symmetry.space_group_name_H-M   'P 1'
#
loop_
_entity.id
_entity.type
_entity.pdbx_description
1 polymer ?
#
loop_
_entity_poly.entity_id
_entity_poly.type
_entity_poly.pdbx_seq_one_letter_code
_entity_poly.pdbx_strand_id
1 'polypeptide(L)'
;MASRLTKYLLENGYINTSVQKGGIPGVSGCLEHAIMIWEAIQRAKSDKLNLDVVWLDLANAYGSVPHEMIQLALRMYHIPEVIQVMLDDYFSGFRMRFSTNSYTTNWINLEVGIAM
;
A
#
# COMPACT_ATOMS: atom_id res chain seq x y z
N MET A 1 -5.40 -4.25 -15.35
CA MET A 1 -5.78 -5.03 -14.14
C MET A 1 -6.02 -4.11 -12.95
N ALA A 2 -5.04 -3.27 -12.57
CA ALA A 2 -5.13 -2.37 -11.41
C ALA A 2 -6.43 -1.54 -11.35
N SER A 3 -6.82 -0.87 -12.45
CA SER A 3 -8.07 -0.08 -12.49
C SER A 3 -9.34 -0.88 -12.17
N ARG A 4 -9.41 -2.14 -12.59
CA ARG A 4 -10.55 -3.05 -12.29
C ARG A 4 -10.56 -3.45 -10.82
N LEU A 5 -9.39 -3.70 -10.24
CA LEU A 5 -9.26 -4.05 -8.82
C LEU A 5 -9.60 -2.85 -7.93
N THR A 6 -9.12 -1.66 -8.27
CA THR A 6 -9.50 -0.41 -7.60
C THR A 6 -11.00 -0.19 -7.65
N LYS A 7 -11.61 -0.35 -8.84
CA LYS A 7 -13.06 -0.24 -9.00
C LYS A 7 -13.81 -1.25 -8.12
N TYR A 8 -13.40 -2.51 -8.11
CA TYR A 8 -13.98 -3.54 -7.25
C TYR A 8 -13.92 -3.16 -5.76
N LEU A 9 -12.76 -2.71 -5.29
CA LEU A 9 -12.58 -2.32 -3.88
C LEU A 9 -13.46 -1.13 -3.49
N LEU A 10 -13.63 -0.16 -4.39
CA LEU A 10 -14.48 1.01 -4.17
C LEU A 10 -15.98 0.66 -4.20
N GLU A 11 -16.42 -0.08 -5.23
CA GLU A 11 -17.84 -0.43 -5.40
C GLU A 11 -18.37 -1.33 -4.26
N ASN A 12 -17.50 -2.13 -3.65
CA ASN A 12 -17.86 -2.99 -2.52
C ASN A 12 -17.59 -2.34 -1.15
N GLY A 13 -17.19 -1.06 -1.10
CA GLY A 13 -17.01 -0.33 0.15
C GLY A 13 -15.82 -0.80 1.01
N TYR A 14 -14.84 -1.49 0.42
CA TYR A 14 -13.66 -1.97 1.13
C TYR A 14 -12.64 -0.86 1.43
N ILE A 15 -12.73 0.27 0.73
CA ILE A 15 -11.89 1.45 0.97
C ILE A 15 -12.78 2.63 1.34
N ASN A 16 -12.55 3.18 2.54
CA ASN A 16 -13.17 4.43 2.93
C ASN A 16 -12.41 5.62 2.35
N THR A 17 -12.95 6.21 1.28
CA THR A 17 -12.35 7.36 0.59
C THR A 17 -12.48 8.67 1.34
N SER A 18 -13.16 8.72 2.50
CA SER A 18 -13.09 9.90 3.38
C SER A 18 -11.76 9.97 4.14
N VAL A 19 -11.09 8.83 4.34
CA VAL A 19 -9.82 8.71 5.06
C VAL A 19 -8.67 8.33 4.11
N GLN A 20 -8.82 7.24 3.35
CA GLN A 20 -7.79 6.77 2.43
C GLN A 20 -7.91 7.50 1.10
N LYS A 21 -7.02 8.45 0.87
CA LYS A 21 -6.95 9.23 -0.38
C LYS A 21 -5.79 8.78 -1.28
N GLY A 22 -4.78 8.13 -0.71
CA GLY A 22 -3.61 7.65 -1.45
C GLY A 22 -3.94 6.50 -2.38
N GLY A 23 -3.44 6.54 -3.62
CA GLY A 23 -3.65 5.49 -4.61
C GLY A 23 -5.08 5.41 -5.18
N ILE A 24 -5.95 6.39 -4.87
CA ILE A 24 -7.31 6.46 -5.41
C ILE A 24 -7.36 7.44 -6.59
N PRO A 25 -7.72 6.98 -7.81
CA PRO A 25 -7.81 7.86 -8.97
C PRO A 25 -8.84 8.97 -8.79
N GLY A 26 -8.50 10.18 -9.25
CA GLY A 26 -9.41 11.33 -9.26
C GLY A 26 -9.61 12.02 -7.90
N VAL A 27 -8.84 11.66 -6.87
CA VAL A 27 -8.90 12.26 -5.53
C VAL A 27 -7.69 13.15 -5.27
N SER A 28 -7.92 14.39 -4.85
CA SER A 28 -6.84 15.35 -4.52
C SER A 28 -6.37 15.23 -3.08
N GLY A 29 -5.93 14.02 -2.69
CA GLY A 29 -5.65 13.67 -1.30
C GLY A 29 -4.61 14.55 -0.61
N CYS A 30 -3.52 14.90 -1.30
CA CYS A 30 -2.46 15.73 -0.74
C CYS A 30 -2.96 17.13 -0.37
N LEU A 31 -3.77 17.74 -1.24
CA LEU A 31 -4.33 19.07 -1.02
C LEU A 31 -5.37 19.04 0.09
N GLU A 32 -6.29 18.06 0.07
CA GLU A 32 -7.30 17.90 1.12
C GLU A 32 -6.66 17.71 2.50
N HIS A 33 -5.68 16.81 2.63
CA HIS A 33 -5.01 16.56 3.91
C HIS A 33 -4.17 17.74 4.39
N ALA A 34 -3.47 18.46 3.48
CA ALA A 34 -2.72 19.65 3.85
C ALA A 34 -3.64 20.76 4.39
N ILE A 35 -4.79 20.99 3.74
CA ILE A 35 -5.79 21.97 4.19
C ILE A 35 -6.41 21.54 5.52
N MET A 36 -6.76 20.27 5.69
CA MET A 36 -7.33 19.75 6.94
C MET A 36 -6.40 20.00 8.14
N ILE A 37 -5.11 19.70 7.99
CA ILE A 37 -4.11 19.94 9.04
C ILE A 37 -3.95 21.44 9.29
N TRP A 38 -3.92 22.25 8.22
CA TRP A 38 -3.85 23.70 8.34
C TRP A 38 -5.04 24.29 9.10
N GLU A 39 -6.26 23.87 8.79
CA GLU A 39 -7.47 24.29 9.48
C GLU A 39 -7.46 23.90 10.96
N ALA A 40 -7.02 22.67 11.28
CA ALA A 40 -6.84 22.24 12.66
C ALA A 40 -5.86 23.14 13.43
N ILE A 41 -4.73 23.50 12.80
CA ILE A 41 -3.74 24.43 13.38
C ILE A 41 -4.35 25.82 13.60
N GLN A 42 -5.07 26.37 12.63
CA GLN A 42 -5.69 27.70 12.75
C GLN A 42 -6.74 27.73 13.85
N ARG A 43 -7.56 26.67 13.95
CA ARG A 43 -8.58 26.54 14.99
C ARG A 43 -7.95 26.46 16.38
N ALA A 44 -6.93 25.63 16.56
CA ALA A 44 -6.23 25.53 17.83
C ALA A 44 -5.64 26.87 18.28
N LYS A 45 -5.08 27.65 17.34
CA LYS A 45 -4.58 29.00 17.60
C LYS A 45 -5.68 29.99 18.00
N SER A 46 -6.78 30.02 17.25
CA SER A 46 -7.92 30.91 17.52
C SER A 46 -8.54 30.63 18.89
N ASP A 47 -8.78 29.35 19.17
CA ASP A 47 -9.51 28.91 20.35
C ASP A 47 -8.60 28.71 21.57
N LYS A 48 -7.29 28.98 21.41
CA LYS A 48 -6.23 28.77 22.43
C LYS A 48 -6.23 27.34 22.99
N LEU A 49 -6.44 26.37 22.11
CA LEU A 49 -6.42 24.94 22.44
C LEU A 49 -5.04 24.36 22.17
N ASN A 50 -4.73 23.26 22.87
CA ASN A 50 -3.56 22.45 22.55
C ASN A 50 -3.89 21.54 21.34
N LEU A 51 -2.92 21.39 20.44
CA LEU A 51 -3.01 20.48 19.30
C LEU A 51 -1.71 19.69 19.20
N ASP A 52 -1.81 18.38 19.29
CA ASP A 52 -0.72 17.45 19.04
C ASP A 52 -0.94 16.76 17.68
N VAL A 53 0.10 16.75 16.84
CA VAL A 53 0.05 16.13 15.51
C VAL A 53 1.11 15.03 15.44
N VAL A 54 0.68 13.82 15.12
CA VAL A 54 1.55 12.65 14.97
C VAL A 54 1.71 12.32 13.49
N TRP A 55 2.95 12.30 13.02
CA TRP A 55 3.30 11.85 11.67
C TRP A 55 3.76 10.41 11.73
N LEU A 56 3.08 9.52 11.00
CA LEU A 56 3.41 8.10 10.92
C LEU A 56 3.89 7.78 9.50
N ASP A 57 4.97 7.02 9.41
CA ASP A 57 5.51 6.53 8.16
C ASP A 57 5.95 5.06 8.30
N LEU A 58 5.90 4.31 7.22
CA LEU A 58 6.29 2.90 7.18
C LEU A 58 7.70 2.76 6.61
N ALA A 59 8.62 2.24 7.40
CA ALA A 59 9.98 1.95 6.95
C ALA A 59 9.97 0.91 5.81
N ASN A 60 10.60 1.27 4.68
CA ASN A 60 10.70 0.43 3.49
C ASN A 60 9.35 -0.15 3.01
N ALA A 61 8.31 0.68 2.95
CA ALA A 61 6.91 0.27 2.73
C ALA A 61 6.66 -0.65 1.52
N TYR A 62 7.49 -0.61 0.47
CA TYR A 62 7.38 -1.54 -0.66
C TYR A 62 8.23 -2.78 -0.51
N GLY A 63 9.46 -2.65 0.00
CA GLY A 63 10.41 -3.76 0.10
C GLY A 63 10.18 -4.66 1.31
N SER A 64 9.42 -4.21 2.31
CA SER A 64 9.15 -4.95 3.55
C SER A 64 7.85 -5.77 3.53
N VAL A 65 7.03 -5.68 2.48
CA VAL A 65 5.73 -6.35 2.40
C VAL A 65 5.92 -7.85 2.13
N PRO A 66 5.52 -8.76 3.06
CA PRO A 66 5.56 -10.19 2.80
C PRO A 66 4.56 -10.58 1.70
N HIS A 67 4.94 -11.46 0.79
CA HIS A 67 4.04 -11.92 -0.28
C HIS A 67 2.80 -12.63 0.27
N GLU A 68 2.96 -13.37 1.38
CA GLU A 68 1.83 -13.96 2.11
C GLU A 68 0.83 -12.91 2.62
N MET A 69 1.31 -11.72 3.00
CA MET A 69 0.46 -10.62 3.44
C MET A 69 -0.39 -10.09 2.28
N ILE A 70 0.15 -10.06 1.06
CA ILE A 70 -0.61 -9.69 -0.14
C ILE A 70 -1.75 -10.69 -0.34
N GLN A 71 -1.45 -11.98 -0.29
CA GLN A 71 -2.47 -13.03 -0.41
C GLN A 71 -3.53 -12.96 0.69
N LEU A 72 -3.12 -12.69 1.93
CA LEU A 72 -4.05 -12.47 3.04
C LEU A 72 -4.97 -11.28 2.77
N ALA A 73 -4.42 -10.15 2.31
CA ALA A 73 -5.20 -8.96 2.00
C ALA A 73 -6.24 -9.21 0.89
N LEU A 74 -5.84 -9.93 -0.18
CA LEU A 74 -6.77 -10.28 -1.25
C LEU A 74 -7.94 -11.14 -0.75
N ARG A 75 -7.68 -12.10 0.14
CA ARG A 75 -8.72 -12.90 0.80
C ARG A 75 -9.62 -12.07 1.70
N MET A 76 -9.05 -11.20 2.53
CA MET A 76 -9.81 -10.32 3.43
C MET A 76 -10.79 -9.41 2.69
N TYR A 77 -10.41 -8.92 1.50
CA TYR A 77 -11.26 -8.09 0.66
C TYR A 77 -12.08 -8.88 -0.36
N HIS A 78 -12.18 -10.20 -0.18
CA HIS A 78 -13.02 -11.08 -1.00
C HIS A 78 -12.75 -10.92 -2.50
N ILE A 79 -11.49 -10.67 -2.89
CA ILE A 79 -11.11 -10.57 -4.30
C ILE A 79 -11.38 -11.92 -4.97
N PRO A 80 -11.90 -11.99 -6.21
CA PRO A 80 -12.17 -13.27 -6.88
C PRO A 80 -10.95 -14.21 -6.91
N GLU A 81 -11.16 -15.50 -6.63
CA GLU A 81 -10.10 -16.51 -6.51
C GLU A 81 -9.15 -16.55 -7.71
N VAL A 82 -9.69 -16.41 -8.93
CA VAL A 82 -8.89 -16.35 -10.16
C VAL A 82 -7.81 -15.25 -10.12
N ILE A 83 -8.08 -14.12 -9.47
CA ILE A 83 -7.12 -13.02 -9.32
C ILE A 83 -6.12 -13.32 -8.21
N GLN A 84 -6.55 -13.98 -7.13
CA GLN A 84 -5.66 -14.40 -6.05
C GLN A 84 -4.59 -15.37 -6.57
N VAL A 85 -5.03 -16.42 -7.28
CA VAL A 85 -4.15 -17.41 -7.91
C VAL A 85 -3.20 -16.75 -8.90
N MET A 86 -3.70 -15.87 -9.76
CA MET A 86 -2.86 -15.18 -10.73
C MET A 86 -1.76 -14.33 -10.07
N LEU A 87 -2.06 -13.67 -8.94
CA LEU A 87 -1.06 -12.90 -8.20
C LEU A 87 -0.11 -13.82 -7.43
N ASP A 88 -0.58 -14.98 -6.95
CA ASP A 88 0.26 -15.99 -6.28
C ASP A 88 1.29 -16.57 -7.24
N ASP A 89 0.86 -16.94 -8.45
CA ASP A 89 1.72 -17.41 -9.52
C ASP A 89 2.74 -16.34 -9.93
N TYR A 90 2.34 -15.07 -9.95
CA TYR A 90 3.24 -13.95 -10.26
C TYR A 90 4.35 -13.79 -9.21
N PHE A 91 3.99 -13.75 -7.93
CA PHE A 91 4.96 -13.53 -6.85
C PHE A 91 5.82 -14.78 -6.58
N SER A 92 5.27 -15.99 -6.68
CA SER A 92 6.03 -17.24 -6.50
C SER A 92 7.14 -17.45 -7.54
N GLY A 93 7.03 -16.79 -8.69
CA GLY A 93 8.07 -16.76 -9.72
C GLY A 93 9.27 -15.88 -9.36
N PHE A 94 9.18 -15.05 -8.31
CA PHE A 94 10.24 -14.10 -7.98
C PHE A 94 11.44 -14.84 -7.37
N ARG A 95 12.57 -14.70 -8.05
CA ARG A 95 13.83 -15.30 -7.63
C ARG A 95 14.96 -14.29 -7.77
N MET A 96 15.89 -14.34 -6.85
CA MET A 96 17.11 -13.55 -6.88
C MET A 96 18.33 -14.44 -6.78
N ARG A 97 19.45 -13.95 -7.29
CA ARG A 97 20.78 -14.53 -7.03
C ARG A 97 21.80 -13.42 -7.08
N PHE A 98 22.94 -13.64 -6.43
CA PHE A 98 24.02 -12.68 -6.40
C PHE A 98 25.22 -13.23 -7.15
N SER A 99 25.84 -12.39 -7.96
CA SER A 99 27.07 -12.72 -8.67
C SER A 99 28.18 -11.80 -8.19
N THR A 100 29.30 -12.40 -7.83
CA THR A 100 30.56 -11.73 -7.53
C THR A 100 31.61 -12.16 -8.56
N ASN A 101 32.81 -11.57 -8.50
CA ASN A 101 33.90 -11.96 -9.40
C ASN A 101 34.36 -13.41 -9.23
N SER A 102 34.13 -14.03 -8.07
CA SER A 102 34.60 -15.37 -7.75
C SER A 102 33.51 -16.45 -7.75
N TYR A 103 32.25 -16.09 -7.51
CA TYR A 103 31.15 -17.05 -7.51
C TYR A 103 29.79 -16.40 -7.74
N THR A 104 28.81 -17.24 -8.10
CA THR A 104 27.38 -16.89 -8.17
C THR A 104 26.59 -17.79 -7.23
N THR A 105 25.66 -17.23 -6.47
CA THR A 105 24.78 -18.01 -5.59
C THR A 105 23.78 -18.83 -6.41
N ASN A 106 23.20 -19.87 -5.79
CA ASN A 106 21.98 -20.47 -6.30
C ASN A 106 20.84 -19.44 -6.35
N TRP A 107 19.79 -19.77 -7.11
CA TRP A 107 18.54 -19.02 -7.05
C TRP A 107 17.93 -19.12 -5.65
N ILE A 108 17.53 -17.97 -5.13
CA ILE A 108 16.86 -17.79 -3.84
C ILE A 108 15.45 -17.28 -4.16
N ASN A 109 14.42 -17.90 -3.60
CA ASN A 109 13.06 -17.39 -3.74
C ASN A 109 12.94 -16.07 -2.97
N LEU A 110 12.32 -15.08 -3.60
CA LEU A 110 12.02 -13.82 -2.96
C LEU A 110 10.60 -13.88 -2.42
N GLU A 111 10.46 -13.73 -1.10
CA GLU A 111 9.16 -13.85 -0.39
C GLU A 111 8.66 -12.52 0.19
N VAL A 112 9.45 -11.46 0.00
CA VAL A 112 9.16 -10.12 0.51
C VAL A 112 9.42 -9.08 -0.57
N GLY A 113 8.63 -8.02 -0.56
CA GLY A 113 8.80 -6.86 -1.41
C GLY A 113 7.95 -6.90 -2.68
N ILE A 114 7.54 -5.73 -3.14
CA ILE A 114 6.84 -5.56 -4.41
C ILE A 114 7.85 -5.07 -5.44
N ALA A 115 8.07 -5.85 -6.51
CA ALA A 115 8.89 -5.41 -7.64
C ALA A 115 8.11 -4.35 -8.45
N MET A 116 8.67 -3.14 -8.53
CA MET A 116 8.17 -2.04 -9.38
C MET A 116 8.95 -1.96 -10.68
#